data_AF-A0AA50Q6K0-F1
#
_entry.id   AF-A0AA50Q6K0-F1
#
_cell.length_a   1.000
_cell.length_b   1.000
_cell.length_c   1.000
_cell.angle_alpha   90.00
_cell.angle_beta   90.00
_cell.angle_gamma   90.00
#
_symmetry.space_group_name_H-M   'P 1'
#
loop_
_entity.id
_entity.type
_entity.pdbx_description
1 polymer ?
#
loop_
_entity_poly.entity_id
_entity_poly.type
_entity_poly.pdbx_seq_one_letter_code
_entity_poly.pdbx_strand_id
1 'polypeptide(L)'
;MSAAHHKQRQVAKGERTSPRMNPFKGMLRFWCFDIGSVSFLGTAILGVILACIAAVYGKNDSAELLFSMGIISSSAAVAWQLIRLMANECAQLIPHYRRHIYIQSVTVLASVFGIGVLFCLALGLTASLASLVLALVMSLTFIWFCLLSTQWFYASFLLFVLMPFIPLIAEHIPLWLSAIALLILGMLIARACRVLPWRAEARTVYLNGLEMGWFWLPNLQSMRILSRFERYLHPTNFFIGPMLTILLLLLPILALVLGLLSHQFHLNIPVFLFLAQFSVISCSLVHWSRVQRSRSTETLLLMPGFDGRKGLIAAFCLGQQRLLNVVVGIMLACSLLLGWLNGDLNMQLVGHLVLSTYWACALTLGFGCMCRRVLHITLTMMVVAGHSLWVSISLTSLRDGGNLTNWLLWDLLLILLGQAVLIWGKKTLWKGDVMRAC
;
A
#
# COMPACT_ATOMS: atom_id res chain seq x y z
N MET A 1 -25.69 -58.72 -37.01
CA MET A 1 -24.97 -57.48 -37.39
C MET A 1 -25.92 -56.60 -38.18
N SER A 2 -26.38 -55.45 -37.64
CA SER A 2 -26.83 -54.25 -38.42
C SER A 2 -27.56 -53.20 -37.53
N ALA A 3 -28.16 -53.57 -36.40
CA ALA A 3 -28.90 -52.60 -35.56
C ALA A 3 -28.06 -51.92 -34.45
N ALA A 4 -26.95 -52.53 -34.02
CA ALA A 4 -26.13 -51.99 -32.91
C ALA A 4 -25.17 -50.86 -33.34
N HIS A 5 -24.77 -50.80 -34.61
CA HIS A 5 -23.85 -49.77 -35.11
C HIS A 5 -24.52 -48.41 -35.37
N HIS A 6 -25.84 -48.38 -35.58
CA HIS A 6 -26.55 -47.11 -35.77
C HIS A 6 -26.79 -46.36 -34.46
N LYS A 7 -26.88 -47.07 -33.33
CA LYS A 7 -27.09 -46.45 -32.02
C LYS A 7 -25.81 -45.85 -31.42
N GLN A 8 -24.63 -46.33 -31.83
CA GLN A 8 -23.35 -45.72 -31.43
C GLN A 8 -22.97 -44.48 -32.24
N ARG A 9 -23.54 -44.28 -33.44
CA ARG A 9 -23.26 -43.08 -34.26
C ARG A 9 -24.12 -41.86 -33.89
N GLN A 10 -25.22 -42.04 -33.17
CA GLN A 10 -26.08 -40.92 -32.74
C GLN A 10 -25.70 -40.29 -31.39
N VAL A 11 -24.84 -40.93 -30.59
CA VAL A 11 -24.32 -40.33 -29.34
C VAL A 11 -23.13 -39.38 -29.60
N ALA A 12 -22.56 -39.39 -30.80
CA ALA A 12 -21.46 -38.50 -31.23
C ALA A 12 -21.93 -37.15 -31.80
N LYS A 13 -23.22 -36.82 -31.67
CA LYS A 13 -23.82 -35.51 -32.06
C LYS A 13 -24.45 -34.77 -30.88
N GLY A 14 -24.03 -35.07 -29.66
CA GLY A 14 -24.19 -34.13 -28.57
C GLY A 14 -23.25 -32.95 -28.83
N GLU A 15 -23.79 -31.80 -29.23
CA GLU A 15 -23.12 -30.53 -29.03
C GLU A 15 -22.60 -30.52 -27.59
N ARG A 16 -21.30 -30.74 -27.41
CA ARG A 16 -20.60 -30.27 -26.21
C ARG A 16 -20.63 -28.76 -26.31
N THR A 17 -21.78 -28.16 -26.00
CA THR A 17 -21.82 -26.81 -25.46
C THR A 17 -21.04 -26.89 -24.16
N SER A 18 -19.71 -26.77 -24.26
CA SER A 18 -18.88 -26.36 -23.13
C SER A 18 -19.63 -25.19 -22.51
N PRO A 19 -20.21 -25.32 -21.31
CA PRO A 19 -20.97 -24.24 -20.72
C PRO A 19 -20.05 -23.03 -20.74
N ARG A 20 -20.43 -21.96 -21.45
CA ARG A 20 -19.65 -20.72 -21.49
C ARG A 20 -19.59 -20.23 -20.06
N MET A 21 -18.52 -20.56 -19.35
CA MET A 21 -18.36 -20.17 -17.97
C MET A 21 -18.25 -18.65 -17.95
N ASN A 22 -19.15 -18.01 -17.21
CA ASN A 22 -19.12 -16.56 -17.03
C ASN A 22 -17.76 -16.17 -16.43
N PRO A 23 -16.94 -15.34 -17.10
CA PRO A 23 -15.61 -14.97 -16.63
C PRO A 23 -15.66 -14.17 -15.32
N PHE A 24 -16.80 -13.58 -14.96
CA PHE A 24 -16.99 -12.83 -13.72
C PHE A 24 -17.44 -13.71 -12.54
N LYS A 25 -17.72 -15.00 -12.76
CA LYS A 25 -18.09 -15.91 -11.68
C LYS A 25 -16.94 -16.04 -10.68
N GLY A 26 -17.17 -15.62 -9.44
CA GLY A 26 -16.17 -15.65 -8.38
C GLY A 26 -15.20 -14.45 -8.37
N MET A 27 -15.41 -13.43 -9.22
CA MET A 27 -14.59 -12.21 -9.22
C MET A 27 -14.47 -11.58 -7.83
N LEU A 28 -15.58 -11.47 -7.09
CA LEU A 28 -15.57 -10.96 -5.71
C LEU A 28 -14.57 -11.72 -4.82
N ARG A 29 -14.53 -13.05 -4.93
CA ARG A 29 -13.63 -13.87 -4.13
C ARG A 29 -12.18 -13.77 -4.59
N PHE A 30 -11.93 -13.59 -5.89
CA PHE A 30 -10.56 -13.42 -6.38
C PHE A 30 -9.99 -12.05 -6.00
N TRP A 31 -10.79 -10.99 -6.06
CA TRP A 31 -10.32 -9.61 -5.95
C TRP A 31 -10.52 -8.98 -4.57
N CYS A 32 -11.61 -9.31 -3.87
CA CYS A 32 -11.96 -8.66 -2.59
C CYS A 32 -11.59 -9.51 -1.37
N PHE A 33 -11.26 -10.80 -1.55
CA PHE A 33 -10.80 -11.68 -0.46
C PHE A 33 -9.30 -11.90 -0.50
N ASP A 34 -8.65 -11.60 -1.62
CA ASP A 34 -7.20 -11.54 -1.70
C ASP A 34 -6.71 -10.22 -1.12
N ILE A 35 -5.84 -10.31 -0.12
CA ILE A 35 -5.43 -9.17 0.71
C ILE A 35 -4.69 -8.11 -0.10
N GLY A 36 -3.77 -8.51 -0.99
CA GLY A 36 -3.04 -7.56 -1.81
C GLY A 36 -3.95 -6.87 -2.80
N SER A 37 -4.77 -7.67 -3.49
CA SER A 37 -5.75 -7.13 -4.42
C SER A 37 -6.74 -6.16 -3.77
N VAL A 38 -7.34 -6.52 -2.62
CA VAL A 38 -8.36 -5.67 -1.98
C VAL A 38 -7.76 -4.39 -1.41
N SER A 39 -6.50 -4.42 -0.95
CA SER A 39 -5.83 -3.24 -0.41
C SER A 39 -5.60 -2.20 -1.50
N PHE A 40 -5.05 -2.62 -2.64
CA PHE A 40 -4.85 -1.73 -3.78
C PHE A 40 -6.17 -1.32 -4.44
N LEU A 41 -7.15 -2.22 -4.57
CA LEU A 41 -8.45 -1.89 -5.13
C LEU A 41 -9.24 -0.93 -4.22
N GLY A 42 -9.13 -1.09 -2.90
CA GLY A 42 -9.71 -0.17 -1.92
C GLY A 42 -9.16 1.24 -2.06
N THR A 43 -7.84 1.38 -2.18
CA THR A 43 -7.18 2.67 -2.47
C THR A 43 -7.63 3.22 -3.83
N ALA A 44 -7.79 2.36 -4.84
CA ALA A 44 -8.25 2.78 -6.16
C ALA A 44 -9.67 3.37 -6.12
N ILE A 45 -10.60 2.67 -5.46
CA ILE A 45 -11.99 3.11 -5.29
C ILE A 45 -12.03 4.42 -4.50
N LEU A 46 -11.29 4.51 -3.40
CA LEU A 46 -11.21 5.73 -2.59
C LEU A 46 -10.66 6.91 -3.41
N GLY A 47 -9.59 6.68 -4.18
CA GLY A 47 -9.01 7.68 -5.08
C GLY A 47 -10.01 8.19 -6.10
N VAL A 48 -10.74 7.29 -6.78
CA VAL A 48 -11.78 7.68 -7.75
C VAL A 48 -12.92 8.45 -7.09
N ILE A 49 -13.43 8.00 -5.94
CA ILE A 49 -14.52 8.70 -5.23
C ILE A 49 -14.09 10.11 -4.81
N LEU A 50 -12.92 10.23 -4.20
CA LEU A 50 -12.39 11.53 -3.77
C LEU A 50 -12.06 12.43 -4.96
N ALA A 51 -11.60 11.87 -6.08
CA ALA A 51 -11.36 12.62 -7.31
C ALA A 51 -12.65 13.21 -7.87
N CYS A 52 -13.71 12.41 -7.94
CA CYS A 52 -15.02 12.87 -8.36
C CYS A 52 -15.52 14.01 -7.46
N ILE A 53 -15.43 13.85 -6.14
CA ILE A 53 -15.80 14.90 -5.18
C ILE A 53 -14.97 16.17 -5.43
N ALA A 54 -13.64 16.05 -5.50
CA ALA A 54 -12.73 17.18 -5.68
C ALA A 54 -13.05 17.97 -6.97
N ALA A 55 -13.31 17.28 -8.08
CA ALA A 55 -13.63 17.94 -9.33
C ALA A 55 -15.05 18.54 -9.36
N VAL A 56 -16.05 17.99 -8.65
CA VAL A 56 -17.34 18.71 -8.45
C VAL A 56 -17.14 20.03 -7.71
N TYR A 57 -16.23 20.07 -6.74
CA TYR A 57 -15.89 21.29 -5.99
C TYR A 57 -14.86 22.19 -6.70
N GLY A 58 -14.55 21.94 -7.98
CA GLY A 58 -13.64 22.77 -8.77
C GLY A 58 -12.16 22.69 -8.37
N LYS A 59 -11.76 21.69 -7.57
CA LYS A 59 -10.36 21.45 -7.18
C LYS A 59 -9.66 20.54 -8.19
N ASN A 60 -9.39 21.07 -9.38
CA ASN A 60 -8.92 20.30 -10.53
C ASN A 60 -7.58 19.59 -10.27
N ASP A 61 -6.59 20.27 -9.69
CA ASP A 61 -5.27 19.68 -9.40
C ASP A 61 -5.38 18.49 -8.44
N SER A 62 -6.25 18.61 -7.43
CA SER A 62 -6.51 17.52 -6.48
C SER A 62 -7.22 16.35 -7.16
N ALA A 63 -8.19 16.63 -8.04
CA ALA A 63 -8.92 15.60 -8.77
C ALA A 63 -7.99 14.82 -9.72
N GLU A 64 -7.11 15.50 -10.43
CA GLU A 64 -6.15 14.88 -11.34
C GLU A 64 -5.18 13.93 -10.61
N LEU A 65 -4.65 14.37 -9.47
CA LEU A 65 -3.81 13.55 -8.61
C LEU A 65 -4.55 12.30 -8.10
N LEU A 66 -5.80 12.47 -7.66
CA LEU A 66 -6.61 11.40 -7.10
C LEU A 66 -7.08 10.39 -8.16
N PHE A 67 -7.40 10.84 -9.39
CA PHE A 67 -7.65 9.93 -10.52
C PHE A 67 -6.39 9.13 -10.87
N SER A 68 -5.22 9.78 -10.90
CA SER A 68 -3.93 9.11 -11.12
C SER A 68 -3.66 8.07 -10.03
N MET A 69 -3.96 8.37 -8.76
CA MET A 69 -3.89 7.40 -7.66
C MET A 69 -4.82 6.20 -7.91
N GLY A 70 -6.03 6.44 -8.41
CA GLY A 70 -6.99 5.40 -8.81
C GLY A 70 -6.42 4.43 -9.85
N ILE A 71 -5.85 4.99 -10.93
CA ILE A 71 -5.26 4.23 -12.04
C ILE A 71 -4.04 3.43 -11.58
N ILE A 72 -3.12 4.05 -10.85
CA ILE A 72 -1.91 3.40 -10.33
C ILE A 72 -2.29 2.26 -9.38
N SER A 73 -3.21 2.51 -8.44
CA SER A 73 -3.62 1.51 -7.46
C SER A 73 -4.34 0.33 -8.10
N SER A 74 -5.26 0.57 -9.03
CA SER A 74 -5.93 -0.52 -9.77
C SER A 74 -4.96 -1.35 -10.60
N SER A 75 -3.93 -0.72 -11.16
CA SER A 75 -2.84 -1.38 -11.88
C SER A 75 -1.94 -2.22 -10.99
N ALA A 76 -1.62 -1.74 -9.79
CA ALA A 76 -0.92 -2.53 -8.77
C ALA A 76 -1.74 -3.77 -8.36
N ALA A 77 -3.06 -3.63 -8.19
CA ALA A 77 -3.96 -4.76 -7.93
C ALA A 77 -3.94 -5.80 -9.07
N VAL A 78 -3.94 -5.34 -10.33
CA VAL A 78 -3.82 -6.22 -11.50
C VAL A 78 -2.48 -6.94 -11.53
N ALA A 79 -1.36 -6.21 -11.38
CA ALA A 79 -0.03 -6.81 -11.33
C ALA A 79 0.06 -7.88 -10.24
N TRP A 80 -0.54 -7.61 -9.08
CA TRP A 80 -0.61 -8.55 -7.96
C TRP A 80 -1.38 -9.83 -8.32
N GLN A 81 -2.54 -9.72 -8.96
CA GLN A 81 -3.30 -10.90 -9.41
C GLN A 81 -2.53 -11.72 -10.46
N LEU A 82 -1.79 -11.07 -11.35
CA LEU A 82 -0.94 -11.74 -12.34
C LEU A 82 0.23 -12.47 -11.66
N ILE A 83 0.86 -11.86 -10.65
CA ILE A 83 1.91 -12.51 -9.84
C ILE A 83 1.36 -13.71 -9.08
N ARG A 84 0.16 -13.59 -8.49
CA ARG A 84 -0.51 -14.72 -7.84
C ARG A 84 -0.76 -15.88 -8.80
N LEU A 85 -1.15 -15.61 -10.05
CA LEU A 85 -1.29 -16.64 -11.07
C LEU A 85 0.05 -17.32 -11.38
N MET A 86 1.15 -16.55 -11.47
CA MET A 86 2.50 -17.10 -11.69
C MET A 86 3.02 -17.86 -10.46
N ALA A 87 2.60 -17.50 -9.26
CA ALA A 87 3.02 -18.12 -8.00
C ALA A 87 2.38 -19.51 -7.77
N ASN A 88 1.20 -19.75 -8.32
CA ASN A 88 0.41 -20.95 -8.06
C ASN A 88 0.51 -21.98 -9.20
N GLU A 89 1.18 -23.11 -8.95
CA GLU A 89 1.33 -24.21 -9.91
C GLU A 89 -0.02 -24.76 -10.37
N CYS A 90 -0.98 -24.87 -9.44
CA CYS A 90 -2.32 -25.37 -9.72
C CYS A 90 -3.11 -24.46 -10.66
N ALA A 91 -2.71 -23.19 -10.82
CA ALA A 91 -3.35 -22.29 -11.78
C ALA A 91 -3.14 -22.74 -13.23
N GLN A 92 -2.18 -23.64 -13.48
CA GLN A 92 -1.98 -24.22 -14.79
C GLN A 92 -2.95 -25.35 -15.12
N LEU A 93 -3.42 -26.06 -14.10
CA LEU A 93 -4.26 -27.25 -14.22
C LEU A 93 -5.74 -26.89 -14.31
N ILE A 94 -6.15 -25.75 -13.75
CA ILE A 94 -7.55 -25.33 -13.73
C ILE A 94 -7.92 -24.68 -15.08
N PRO A 95 -8.83 -25.28 -15.86
CA PRO A 95 -9.22 -24.75 -17.16
C PRO A 95 -9.86 -23.36 -17.02
N HIS A 96 -9.58 -22.49 -17.99
CA HIS A 96 -10.10 -21.11 -18.08
C HIS A 96 -9.76 -20.16 -16.93
N TYR A 97 -9.11 -20.60 -15.85
CA TYR A 97 -8.82 -19.74 -14.69
C TYR A 97 -7.97 -18.51 -15.06
N ARG A 98 -6.86 -18.72 -15.78
CA ARG A 98 -6.00 -17.62 -16.25
C ARG A 98 -6.74 -16.65 -17.16
N ARG A 99 -7.60 -17.18 -18.06
CA ARG A 99 -8.41 -16.38 -18.97
C ARG A 99 -9.43 -15.52 -18.22
N HIS A 100 -10.09 -16.07 -17.19
CA HIS A 100 -11.05 -15.33 -16.39
C HIS A 100 -10.38 -14.17 -15.65
N ILE A 101 -9.25 -14.42 -14.99
CA ILE A 101 -8.50 -13.36 -14.31
C ILE A 101 -8.03 -12.29 -15.30
N TYR A 102 -7.54 -12.66 -16.49
CA TYR A 102 -7.17 -11.69 -17.52
C TYR A 102 -8.34 -10.78 -17.93
N ILE A 103 -9.51 -11.37 -18.21
CA ILE A 103 -10.72 -10.59 -18.57
C ILE A 103 -11.13 -9.67 -17.42
N GLN A 104 -11.10 -10.17 -16.17
CA GLN A 104 -11.41 -9.36 -14.99
C GLN A 104 -10.41 -8.20 -14.84
N SER A 105 -9.10 -8.44 -15.01
CA SER A 105 -8.06 -7.41 -14.93
C SER A 105 -8.27 -6.29 -15.95
N VAL A 106 -8.56 -6.65 -17.21
CA VAL A 106 -8.86 -5.66 -18.26
C VAL A 106 -10.11 -4.85 -17.88
N THR A 107 -11.15 -5.52 -17.35
CA THR A 107 -12.39 -4.86 -16.93
C THR A 107 -12.15 -3.87 -15.80
N VAL A 108 -11.34 -4.23 -14.80
CA VAL A 108 -10.98 -3.35 -13.67
C VAL A 108 -10.21 -2.12 -14.17
N LEU A 109 -9.20 -2.28 -15.03
CA LEU A 109 -8.44 -1.15 -15.57
C LEU A 109 -9.30 -0.24 -16.46
N ALA A 110 -10.05 -0.84 -17.37
CA ALA A 110 -10.90 -0.10 -18.29
C ALA A 110 -12.00 0.67 -17.56
N SER A 111 -12.58 0.11 -16.50
CA SER A 111 -13.60 0.80 -15.69
C SER A 111 -13.02 1.99 -14.93
N VAL A 112 -11.90 1.82 -14.22
CA VAL A 112 -11.27 2.93 -13.46
C VAL A 112 -10.82 4.05 -14.39
N PHE A 113 -10.13 3.72 -15.48
CA PHE A 113 -9.70 4.70 -16.47
C PHE A 113 -10.90 5.36 -17.18
N GLY A 114 -11.90 4.58 -17.57
CA GLY A 114 -13.11 5.07 -18.22
C GLY A 114 -13.91 6.04 -17.36
N ILE A 115 -14.05 5.77 -16.05
CA ILE A 115 -14.68 6.71 -15.11
C ILE A 115 -13.91 8.04 -15.07
N GLY A 116 -12.57 8.00 -14.97
CA GLY A 116 -11.75 9.22 -14.97
C GLY A 116 -11.91 10.04 -16.26
N VAL A 117 -11.83 9.39 -17.42
CA VAL A 117 -12.02 10.07 -18.73
C VAL A 117 -13.41 10.66 -18.86
N LEU A 118 -14.47 9.91 -18.52
CA LEU A 118 -15.84 10.41 -18.58
C LEU A 118 -16.04 11.64 -17.68
N PHE A 119 -15.42 11.65 -16.49
CA PHE A 119 -15.49 12.77 -15.56
C PHE A 119 -14.76 14.01 -16.10
N CYS A 120 -13.55 13.83 -16.64
CA CYS A 120 -12.80 14.90 -17.28
C CYS A 120 -13.57 15.51 -18.47
N LEU A 121 -14.22 14.68 -19.29
CA LEU A 121 -15.03 15.16 -20.42
C LEU A 121 -16.31 15.88 -19.95
N ALA A 122 -17.00 15.35 -18.94
CA ALA A 122 -18.24 15.94 -18.42
C ALA A 122 -18.04 17.33 -17.80
N LEU A 123 -16.87 17.58 -17.21
CA LEU A 123 -16.52 18.85 -16.56
C LEU A 123 -15.64 19.77 -17.42
N GLY A 124 -15.34 19.40 -18.66
CA GLY A 124 -14.50 20.20 -19.56
C GLY A 124 -13.01 20.26 -19.19
N LEU A 125 -12.51 19.32 -18.38
CA LEU A 125 -11.12 19.22 -17.92
C LEU A 125 -10.23 18.50 -18.96
N THR A 126 -10.13 19.06 -20.16
CA THR A 126 -9.40 18.42 -21.27
C THR A 126 -7.88 18.37 -21.04
N ALA A 127 -7.31 19.32 -20.29
CA ALA A 127 -5.90 19.34 -19.95
C ALA A 127 -5.47 18.12 -19.12
N SER A 128 -6.29 17.71 -18.14
CA SER A 128 -6.00 16.58 -17.26
C SER A 128 -6.00 15.21 -17.98
N LEU A 129 -6.56 15.11 -19.20
CA LEU A 129 -6.54 13.87 -19.98
C LEU A 129 -5.11 13.41 -20.28
N ALA A 130 -4.17 14.33 -20.50
CA ALA A 130 -2.76 13.99 -20.76
C ALA A 130 -2.15 13.26 -19.56
N SER A 131 -2.38 13.78 -18.36
CA SER A 131 -1.91 13.18 -17.11
C SER A 131 -2.56 11.82 -16.83
N LEU A 132 -3.86 11.66 -17.10
CA LEU A 132 -4.55 10.36 -16.94
C LEU A 132 -3.97 9.30 -17.89
N VAL A 133 -3.72 9.65 -19.16
CA VAL A 133 -3.10 8.72 -20.13
C VAL A 133 -1.67 8.39 -19.71
N LEU A 134 -0.90 9.39 -19.28
CA LEU A 134 0.48 9.17 -18.81
C LEU A 134 0.51 8.26 -17.57
N ALA A 135 -0.38 8.48 -16.60
CA ALA A 135 -0.53 7.63 -15.42
C ALA A 135 -0.80 6.16 -15.82
N LEU A 136 -1.65 5.95 -16.83
CA LEU A 136 -1.93 4.61 -17.34
C LEU A 136 -0.71 4.01 -18.07
N VAL A 137 0.03 4.80 -18.87
CA VAL A 137 1.27 4.34 -19.53
C VAL A 137 2.32 3.91 -18.51
N MET A 138 2.58 4.72 -17.47
CA MET A 138 3.50 4.36 -16.39
C MET A 138 3.04 3.09 -15.67
N SER A 139 1.74 2.96 -15.44
CA SER A 139 1.17 1.79 -14.77
C SER A 139 1.23 0.51 -15.60
N LEU A 140 0.97 0.59 -16.91
CA LEU A 140 1.15 -0.54 -17.83
C LEU A 140 2.63 -0.92 -17.98
N THR A 141 3.52 0.06 -17.99
CA THR A 141 4.97 -0.17 -17.99
C THR A 141 5.40 -0.94 -16.75
N PHE A 142 4.87 -0.57 -15.58
CA PHE A 142 5.06 -1.32 -14.34
C PHE A 142 4.53 -2.76 -14.41
N ILE A 143 3.31 -2.98 -14.92
CA ILE A 143 2.76 -4.33 -15.13
C ILE A 143 3.67 -5.13 -16.07
N TRP A 144 4.13 -4.53 -17.17
CA TRP A 144 5.03 -5.16 -18.12
C TRP A 144 6.35 -5.60 -17.47
N PHE A 145 6.98 -4.73 -16.68
CA PHE A 145 8.18 -5.10 -15.93
C PHE A 145 7.93 -6.23 -14.93
N CYS A 146 6.79 -6.23 -14.24
CA CYS A 146 6.40 -7.32 -13.34
C CYS A 146 6.24 -8.67 -14.06
N LEU A 147 5.81 -8.66 -15.33
CA LEU A 147 5.71 -9.87 -16.16
C LEU A 147 7.07 -10.36 -16.67
N LEU A 148 8.02 -9.44 -16.90
CA LEU A 148 9.40 -9.77 -17.24
C LEU A 148 10.13 -10.37 -16.03
N SER A 149 10.09 -9.69 -14.89
CA SER A 149 10.60 -10.21 -13.62
C SER A 149 9.68 -9.82 -12.47
N THR A 150 9.24 -10.81 -11.69
CA THR A 150 8.28 -10.59 -10.61
C THR A 150 8.84 -9.73 -9.46
N GLN A 151 10.16 -9.62 -9.37
CA GLN A 151 10.82 -8.77 -8.38
C GLN A 151 10.53 -7.28 -8.60
N TRP A 152 10.20 -6.84 -9.81
CA TRP A 152 9.81 -5.46 -10.08
C TRP A 152 8.56 -5.01 -9.33
N PHE A 153 7.76 -5.94 -8.79
CA PHE A 153 6.63 -5.59 -7.95
C PHE A 153 7.04 -4.77 -6.71
N TYR A 154 8.24 -4.99 -6.20
CA TYR A 154 8.83 -4.21 -5.13
C TYR A 154 9.05 -2.73 -5.48
N ALA A 155 9.20 -2.42 -6.76
CA ALA A 155 9.27 -1.04 -7.26
C ALA A 155 7.88 -0.36 -7.34
N SER A 156 6.79 -1.03 -6.93
CA SER A 156 5.45 -0.40 -6.83
C SER A 156 5.49 0.86 -5.97
N PHE A 157 6.32 0.88 -4.92
CA PHE A 157 6.56 2.07 -4.11
C PHE A 157 7.01 3.28 -4.94
N LEU A 158 7.95 3.08 -5.87
CA LEU A 158 8.46 4.14 -6.74
C LEU A 158 7.35 4.71 -7.63
N LEU A 159 6.41 3.87 -8.08
CA LEU A 159 5.25 4.32 -8.87
C LEU A 159 4.36 5.28 -8.07
N PHE A 160 4.15 5.02 -6.78
CA PHE A 160 3.41 5.94 -5.89
C PHE A 160 4.20 7.21 -5.57
N VAL A 161 5.52 7.14 -5.44
CA VAL A 161 6.38 8.33 -5.25
C VAL A 161 6.41 9.20 -6.51
N LEU A 162 6.36 8.60 -7.69
CA LEU A 162 6.34 9.33 -8.97
C LEU A 162 4.99 9.98 -9.27
N MET A 163 3.90 9.51 -8.65
CA MET A 163 2.54 9.98 -8.90
C MET A 163 2.38 11.52 -8.84
N PRO A 164 2.89 12.25 -7.83
CA PRO A 164 2.74 13.71 -7.77
C PRO A 164 3.48 14.46 -8.89
N PHE A 165 4.43 13.81 -9.57
CA PHE A 165 5.20 14.38 -10.65
C PHE A 165 4.58 14.13 -12.03
N ILE A 166 3.51 13.32 -12.12
CA ILE A 166 2.85 13.01 -13.39
C ILE A 166 2.39 14.26 -14.15
N PRO A 167 1.75 15.27 -13.52
CA PRO A 167 1.34 16.48 -14.23
C PRO A 167 2.53 17.23 -14.84
N LEU A 168 3.61 17.38 -14.08
CA LEU A 168 4.86 18.04 -14.53
C LEU A 168 5.49 17.32 -15.73
N ILE A 169 5.47 15.97 -15.73
CA ILE A 169 5.99 15.16 -16.84
C ILE A 169 5.05 15.25 -18.05
N ALA A 170 3.74 15.28 -17.83
CA ALA A 170 2.73 15.35 -18.88
C ALA A 170 2.82 16.63 -19.72
N GLU A 171 3.25 17.75 -19.13
CA GLU A 171 3.50 19.01 -19.87
C GLU A 171 4.56 18.87 -20.96
N HIS A 172 5.53 17.97 -20.77
CA HIS A 172 6.65 17.79 -21.68
C HIS A 172 6.41 16.69 -22.73
N ILE A 173 5.37 15.86 -22.55
CA ILE A 173 5.09 14.70 -23.40
C ILE A 173 3.77 14.92 -24.13
N PRO A 174 3.78 14.97 -25.48
CA PRO A 174 2.55 15.18 -26.21
C PRO A 174 1.63 13.95 -26.10
N LEU A 175 0.32 14.21 -25.98
CA LEU A 175 -0.71 13.18 -25.76
C LEU A 175 -0.66 12.02 -26.78
N TRP A 176 -0.40 12.33 -28.06
CA TRP A 176 -0.36 11.33 -29.12
C TRP A 176 0.76 10.30 -28.90
N LEU A 177 1.91 10.71 -28.35
CA LEU A 177 3.02 9.82 -28.07
C LEU A 177 2.67 8.85 -26.93
N SER A 178 2.03 9.36 -25.88
CA SER A 178 1.52 8.55 -24.76
C SER A 178 0.45 7.55 -25.23
N ALA A 179 -0.41 7.95 -26.17
CA ALA A 179 -1.42 7.06 -26.75
C ALA A 179 -0.80 5.91 -27.57
N ILE A 180 0.25 6.19 -28.37
CA ILE A 180 0.99 5.15 -29.11
C ILE A 180 1.67 4.19 -28.13
N ALA A 181 2.32 4.72 -27.09
CA ALA A 181 2.97 3.91 -26.06
C ALA A 181 1.98 2.98 -25.35
N LEU A 182 0.76 3.46 -25.06
CA LEU A 182 -0.30 2.67 -24.44
C LEU A 182 -0.70 1.46 -25.32
N LEU A 183 -0.86 1.66 -26.64
CA LEU A 183 -1.17 0.58 -27.57
C LEU A 183 -0.05 -0.47 -27.62
N ILE A 184 1.20 -0.04 -27.72
CA ILE A 184 2.37 -0.93 -27.74
C ILE A 184 2.44 -1.75 -26.45
N LEU A 185 2.36 -1.11 -25.29
CA LEU A 185 2.39 -1.78 -23.99
C LEU A 185 1.22 -2.75 -23.82
N GLY A 186 0.02 -2.37 -24.24
CA GLY A 186 -1.16 -3.25 -24.22
C GLY A 186 -0.93 -4.53 -25.04
N MET A 187 -0.35 -4.41 -26.24
CA MET A 187 -0.02 -5.56 -27.08
C MET A 187 1.07 -6.45 -26.45
N LEU A 188 2.12 -5.87 -25.88
CA LEU A 188 3.19 -6.60 -25.20
C LEU A 188 2.66 -7.40 -24.00
N ILE A 189 1.88 -6.75 -23.12
CA ILE A 189 1.25 -7.38 -21.96
C ILE A 189 0.30 -8.49 -22.40
N ALA A 190 -0.54 -8.25 -23.41
CA ALA A 190 -1.45 -9.26 -23.93
C ALA A 190 -0.69 -10.50 -24.45
N ARG A 191 0.45 -10.29 -25.12
CA ARG A 191 1.32 -11.38 -25.60
C ARG A 191 1.92 -12.17 -24.43
N ALA A 192 2.47 -11.51 -23.41
CA ALA A 192 3.03 -12.20 -22.24
C ALA A 192 1.96 -12.96 -21.44
N CYS A 193 0.77 -12.36 -21.27
CA CYS A 193 -0.33 -12.98 -20.53
C CYS A 193 -0.84 -14.28 -21.17
N ARG A 194 -0.66 -14.47 -22.48
CA ARG A 194 -1.04 -15.74 -23.15
C ARG A 194 -0.19 -16.93 -22.69
N VAL A 195 1.05 -16.69 -22.28
CA VAL A 195 2.04 -17.76 -22.01
C VAL A 195 2.47 -17.79 -20.53
N LEU A 196 1.80 -17.04 -19.64
CA LEU A 196 2.09 -16.90 -18.20
C LEU A 196 2.56 -18.21 -17.55
N PRO A 197 3.89 -18.42 -17.39
CA PRO A 197 4.42 -19.65 -16.82
C PRO A 197 4.37 -19.56 -15.29
N TRP A 198 4.44 -20.72 -14.64
CA TRP A 198 4.69 -20.76 -13.21
C TRP A 198 6.14 -20.35 -12.95
N ARG A 199 6.37 -19.56 -11.90
CA ARG A 199 7.70 -19.11 -11.49
C ARG A 199 7.85 -19.23 -9.97
N ALA A 200 8.90 -19.90 -9.52
CA ALA A 200 9.21 -20.02 -8.09
C ALA A 200 9.42 -18.64 -7.43
N GLU A 201 10.07 -17.71 -8.13
CA GLU A 201 10.28 -16.33 -7.66
C GLU A 201 8.97 -15.60 -7.38
N ALA A 202 7.94 -15.80 -8.22
CA ALA A 202 6.63 -15.19 -8.04
C ALA A 202 5.99 -15.64 -6.72
N ARG A 203 6.20 -16.90 -6.32
CA ARG A 203 5.74 -17.42 -5.03
C ARG A 203 6.45 -16.75 -3.86
N THR A 204 7.77 -16.54 -3.97
CA THR A 204 8.54 -15.80 -2.95
C THR A 204 8.05 -14.37 -2.84
N VAL A 205 7.88 -13.66 -3.95
CA VAL A 205 7.36 -12.28 -3.98
C VAL A 205 5.94 -12.20 -3.43
N TYR A 206 5.08 -13.15 -3.77
CA TYR A 206 3.70 -13.20 -3.29
C TYR A 206 3.63 -13.44 -1.77
N LEU A 207 4.38 -14.42 -1.25
CA LEU A 207 4.41 -14.71 0.19
C LEU A 207 5.05 -13.56 0.97
N ASN A 208 6.18 -13.05 0.51
CA ASN A 208 6.84 -11.90 1.12
C ASN A 208 5.93 -10.66 1.08
N GLY A 209 5.31 -10.36 -0.07
CA GLY A 209 4.40 -9.23 -0.22
C GLY A 209 3.20 -9.27 0.73
N LEU A 210 2.61 -10.46 0.94
CA LEU A 210 1.57 -10.65 1.95
C LEU A 210 2.14 -10.28 3.34
N GLU A 211 3.20 -10.96 3.75
CA GLU A 211 3.73 -10.89 5.11
C GLU A 211 4.36 -9.55 5.48
N MET A 212 4.92 -8.85 4.49
CA MET A 212 5.78 -7.68 4.66
C MET A 212 5.15 -6.38 4.16
N GLY A 213 3.89 -6.43 3.71
CA GLY A 213 3.17 -5.25 3.21
C GLY A 213 3.83 -4.62 1.98
N TRP A 214 4.39 -5.45 1.11
CA TRP A 214 4.98 -5.06 -0.19
C TRP A 214 6.19 -4.12 -0.15
N PHE A 215 6.79 -3.88 1.02
CA PHE A 215 8.03 -3.11 1.13
C PHE A 215 9.25 -3.93 0.70
N TRP A 216 10.13 -3.29 -0.09
CA TRP A 216 11.44 -3.84 -0.42
C TRP A 216 12.53 -3.07 0.30
N LEU A 217 13.35 -3.82 1.01
CA LEU A 217 14.47 -3.28 1.77
C LEU A 217 15.67 -4.20 1.52
N PRO A 218 16.88 -3.63 1.39
CA PRO A 218 18.10 -4.41 1.23
C PRO A 218 18.31 -5.31 2.45
N ASN A 219 18.85 -6.52 2.26
CA ASN A 219 19.12 -7.41 3.39
C ASN A 219 20.44 -7.03 4.08
N LEU A 220 20.38 -6.39 5.25
CA LEU A 220 21.54 -5.90 6.01
C LEU A 220 21.85 -6.76 7.27
N GLN A 221 21.42 -8.03 7.29
CA GLN A 221 21.40 -8.94 8.44
C GLN A 221 22.73 -9.13 9.23
N SER A 222 23.88 -8.67 8.73
CA SER A 222 25.19 -8.91 9.35
C SER A 222 25.71 -7.79 10.27
N MET A 223 25.02 -6.65 10.41
CA MET A 223 25.55 -5.53 11.19
C MET A 223 25.28 -5.67 12.70
N ARG A 224 26.32 -5.50 13.54
CA ARG A 224 26.20 -5.55 15.02
C ARG A 224 25.27 -4.50 15.62
N ILE A 225 25.16 -3.33 15.00
CA ILE A 225 24.25 -2.25 15.43
C ILE A 225 22.80 -2.66 15.17
N LEU A 226 22.55 -3.29 14.02
CA LEU A 226 21.23 -3.79 13.62
C LEU A 226 20.70 -4.80 14.63
N SER A 227 21.53 -5.77 15.04
CA SER A 227 21.12 -6.78 16.01
C SER A 227 20.85 -6.22 17.41
N ARG A 228 21.54 -5.15 17.84
CA ARG A 228 21.22 -4.46 19.10
C ARG A 228 19.89 -3.73 19.03
N PHE A 229 19.64 -3.03 17.93
CA PHE A 229 18.39 -2.31 17.72
C PHE A 229 17.20 -3.27 17.58
N GLU A 230 17.40 -4.42 16.94
CA GLU A 230 16.41 -5.49 16.89
C GLU A 230 16.07 -6.03 18.29
N ARG A 231 17.06 -6.23 19.16
CA ARG A 231 16.79 -6.63 20.55
C ARG A 231 16.02 -5.54 21.32
N TYR A 232 16.30 -4.27 21.06
CA TYR A 232 15.59 -3.16 21.68
C TYR A 232 14.09 -3.12 21.30
N LEU A 233 13.77 -3.41 20.04
CA LEU A 233 12.40 -3.46 19.53
C LEU A 233 11.66 -4.80 19.77
N HIS A 234 12.34 -5.82 20.29
CA HIS A 234 11.71 -7.10 20.59
C HIS A 234 10.65 -6.95 21.70
N PRO A 235 9.45 -7.57 21.57
CA PRO A 235 9.02 -8.52 20.53
C PRO A 235 8.25 -7.89 19.35
N THR A 236 8.16 -6.57 19.25
CA THR A 236 7.39 -5.88 18.19
C THR A 236 7.94 -6.18 16.80
N ASN A 237 9.26 -6.23 16.67
CA ASN A 237 9.92 -6.60 15.42
C ASN A 237 9.85 -8.10 15.10
N PHE A 238 9.38 -8.98 15.99
CA PHE A 238 9.33 -10.42 15.72
C PHE A 238 8.41 -10.76 14.53
N PHE A 239 7.31 -10.02 14.39
CA PHE A 239 6.31 -10.27 13.35
C PHE A 239 6.75 -9.80 11.96
N ILE A 240 7.44 -8.66 11.88
CA ILE A 240 7.98 -8.12 10.62
C ILE A 240 9.38 -8.68 10.32
N GLY A 241 10.15 -9.02 11.36
CA GLY A 241 11.56 -9.38 11.26
C GLY A 241 12.49 -8.17 11.11
N PRO A 242 13.71 -8.38 10.57
CA PRO A 242 14.75 -7.35 10.38
C PRO A 242 14.29 -6.14 9.54
N MET A 243 13.24 -6.31 8.76
CA MET A 243 12.76 -5.29 7.82
C MET A 243 12.20 -4.06 8.52
N LEU A 244 11.53 -4.20 9.68
CA LEU A 244 11.11 -3.03 10.46
C LEU A 244 12.32 -2.16 10.82
N THR A 245 13.42 -2.81 11.21
CA THR A 245 14.65 -2.11 11.57
C THR A 245 15.26 -1.39 10.37
N ILE A 246 15.33 -2.05 9.21
CA ILE A 246 15.92 -1.47 8.01
C ILE A 246 15.05 -0.32 7.51
N LEU A 247 13.72 -0.43 7.59
CA LEU A 247 12.79 0.66 7.29
C LEU A 247 13.05 1.88 8.17
N LEU A 248 13.12 1.68 9.49
CA LEU A 248 13.37 2.76 10.45
C LEU A 248 14.75 3.39 10.29
N LEU A 249 15.75 2.66 9.79
CA LEU A 249 17.08 3.17 9.49
C LEU A 249 17.12 3.96 8.17
N LEU A 250 16.47 3.46 7.13
CA LEU A 250 16.48 4.08 5.80
C LEU A 250 15.60 5.31 5.71
N LEU A 251 14.50 5.35 6.46
CA LEU A 251 13.54 6.45 6.48
C LEU A 251 14.17 7.83 6.79
N PRO A 252 14.99 8.01 7.85
CA PRO A 252 15.70 9.28 8.07
C PRO A 252 16.74 9.58 6.99
N ILE A 253 17.46 8.57 6.49
CA ILE A 253 18.46 8.75 5.43
C ILE A 253 17.80 9.27 4.16
N LEU A 254 16.70 8.64 3.74
CA LEU A 254 15.93 9.04 2.56
C LEU A 254 15.38 10.46 2.73
N ALA A 255 14.83 10.79 3.89
CA ALA A 255 14.31 12.13 4.16
C ALA A 255 15.42 13.20 4.09
N LEU A 256 16.60 12.92 4.66
CA LEU A 256 17.74 13.84 4.60
C LEU A 256 18.27 14.00 3.17
N VAL A 257 18.41 12.91 2.41
CA VAL A 257 18.84 12.97 1.01
C VAL A 257 17.84 13.75 0.16
N LEU A 258 16.54 13.47 0.29
CA LEU A 258 15.51 14.21 -0.42
C LEU A 258 15.47 15.68 -0.01
N GLY A 259 15.69 15.99 1.28
CA GLY A 259 15.77 17.35 1.79
C GLY A 259 16.99 18.11 1.25
N LEU A 260 18.15 17.47 1.20
CA LEU A 260 19.37 18.05 0.61
C LEU A 260 19.21 18.30 -0.89
N LEU A 261 18.64 17.35 -1.64
CA LEU A 261 18.35 17.52 -3.06
C LEU A 261 17.32 18.63 -3.30
N SER A 262 16.27 18.68 -2.48
CA SER A 262 15.25 19.73 -2.51
C SER A 262 15.87 21.11 -2.30
N HIS A 263 16.78 21.24 -1.33
CA HIS A 263 17.52 22.47 -1.06
C HIS A 263 18.45 22.85 -2.22
N GLN A 264 19.27 21.91 -2.71
CA GLN A 264 20.29 22.17 -3.73
C GLN A 264 19.70 22.48 -5.12
N PHE A 265 18.58 21.85 -5.48
CA PHE A 265 17.95 22.00 -6.80
C PHE A 265 16.69 22.87 -6.76
N HIS A 266 16.38 23.51 -5.63
CA HIS A 266 15.16 24.29 -5.41
C HIS A 266 13.87 23.55 -5.80
N LEU A 267 13.84 22.23 -5.59
CA LEU A 267 12.67 21.39 -5.87
C LEU A 267 11.72 21.45 -4.68
N ASN A 268 10.43 21.75 -4.91
CA ASN A 268 9.39 21.79 -3.86
C ASN A 268 8.94 20.38 -3.43
N ILE A 269 9.86 19.56 -2.91
CA ILE A 269 9.55 18.19 -2.49
C ILE A 269 8.93 18.23 -1.07
N PRO A 270 7.74 17.65 -0.84
CA PRO A 270 7.09 17.63 0.47
C PRO A 270 7.72 16.58 1.41
N VAL A 271 9.00 16.77 1.76
CA VAL A 271 9.81 15.80 2.52
C VAL A 271 9.19 15.46 3.88
N PHE A 272 8.72 16.47 4.62
CA PHE A 272 8.10 16.26 5.93
C PHE A 272 6.81 15.44 5.85
N LEU A 273 6.01 15.63 4.80
CA LEU A 273 4.81 14.84 4.58
C LEU A 273 5.17 13.37 4.34
N PHE A 274 6.14 13.08 3.48
CA PHE A 274 6.61 11.72 3.26
C PHE A 274 7.14 11.09 4.54
N LEU A 275 7.99 11.81 5.29
CA LEU A 275 8.55 11.33 6.55
C LEU A 275 7.43 10.99 7.56
N ALA A 276 6.42 11.84 7.68
CA ALA A 276 5.30 11.65 8.60
C ALA A 276 4.42 10.46 8.17
N GLN A 277 4.17 10.31 6.87
CA GLN A 277 3.39 9.19 6.34
C GLN A 277 4.08 7.85 6.53
N PHE A 278 5.35 7.72 6.13
CA PHE A 278 6.07 6.45 6.29
C PHE A 278 6.26 6.05 7.75
N SER A 279 6.35 7.03 8.65
CA SER A 279 6.38 6.83 10.10
C SER A 279 5.11 6.13 10.62
N VAL A 280 3.93 6.63 10.22
CA VAL A 280 2.65 6.00 10.61
C VAL A 280 2.45 4.65 9.92
N ILE A 281 2.83 4.53 8.64
CA ILE A 281 2.77 3.27 7.90
C ILE A 281 3.64 2.20 8.58
N SER A 282 4.86 2.55 9.02
CA SER A 282 5.75 1.63 9.73
C SER A 282 5.09 1.03 10.98
N CYS A 283 4.32 1.84 11.72
CA CYS A 283 3.56 1.38 12.88
C CYS A 283 2.41 0.44 12.49
N SER A 284 1.73 0.71 11.37
CA SER A 284 0.65 -0.15 10.86
C SER A 284 1.15 -1.53 10.43
N LEU A 285 2.35 -1.60 9.86
CA LEU A 285 2.94 -2.84 9.35
C LEU A 285 3.13 -3.87 10.47
N VAL A 286 3.38 -3.41 11.71
CA VAL A 286 3.58 -4.31 12.86
C VAL A 286 2.36 -5.19 13.05
N HIS A 287 1.19 -4.57 13.04
CA HIS A 287 -0.07 -5.29 13.22
C HIS A 287 -0.49 -6.02 11.98
N TRP A 288 -0.18 -5.48 10.80
CA TRP A 288 -0.40 -6.13 9.52
C TRP A 288 0.26 -7.50 9.50
N SER A 289 1.57 -7.56 9.72
CA SER A 289 2.34 -8.82 9.76
C SER A 289 1.88 -9.72 10.90
N ARG A 290 1.53 -9.17 12.07
CA ARG A 290 1.02 -9.95 13.21
C ARG A 290 -0.28 -10.69 12.88
N VAL A 291 -1.26 -10.03 12.26
CA VAL A 291 -2.56 -10.68 11.94
C VAL A 291 -2.42 -11.71 10.85
N GLN A 292 -1.49 -11.53 9.91
CA GLN A 292 -1.23 -12.53 8.90
C GLN A 292 -0.48 -13.76 9.42
N ARG A 293 0.46 -13.56 10.36
CA ARG A 293 1.26 -14.63 10.97
C ARG A 293 0.72 -15.02 12.34
N SER A 294 -0.51 -15.52 12.41
CA SER A 294 -1.12 -15.95 13.68
C SER A 294 -0.27 -16.98 14.42
N ARG A 295 0.30 -17.96 13.70
CA ARG A 295 1.21 -19.00 14.23
C ARG A 295 2.46 -18.42 14.91
N SER A 296 2.96 -17.27 14.45
CA SER A 296 4.11 -16.62 15.09
C SER A 296 3.79 -16.15 16.51
N THR A 297 2.53 -15.82 16.81
CA THR A 297 2.12 -15.48 18.17
C THR A 297 2.25 -16.70 19.10
N GLU A 298 1.89 -17.89 18.62
CA GLU A 298 2.03 -19.14 19.37
C GLU A 298 3.51 -19.47 19.60
N THR A 299 4.35 -19.34 18.56
CA THR A 299 5.80 -19.54 18.69
C THR A 299 6.42 -18.57 19.71
N LEU A 300 6.01 -17.30 19.69
CA LEU A 300 6.50 -16.28 20.62
C LEU A 300 6.12 -16.60 22.07
N LEU A 301 4.93 -17.18 22.30
CA LEU A 301 4.49 -17.64 23.63
C LEU A 301 5.29 -18.84 24.14
N LEU A 302 5.79 -19.70 23.24
CA LEU A 302 6.60 -20.87 23.59
C LEU A 302 8.07 -20.52 23.88
N MET A 303 8.51 -19.29 23.59
CA MET A 303 9.87 -18.87 23.87
C MET A 303 10.10 -18.73 25.38
N PRO A 304 11.28 -19.16 25.91
CA PRO A 304 11.58 -19.15 27.35
C PRO A 304 11.80 -17.75 27.96
N GLY A 305 11.28 -16.68 27.33
CA GLY A 305 11.49 -15.28 27.73
C GLY A 305 10.27 -14.57 28.29
N PHE A 306 9.12 -15.24 28.43
CA PHE A 306 7.88 -14.60 28.88
C PHE A 306 7.17 -15.42 29.96
N ASP A 307 6.72 -14.73 31.01
CA ASP A 307 5.89 -15.30 32.09
C ASP A 307 4.43 -15.47 31.63
N GLY A 308 4.24 -16.32 30.63
CA GLY A 308 2.97 -16.59 29.98
C GLY A 308 2.36 -15.39 29.25
N ARG A 309 1.04 -15.46 28.99
CA ARG A 309 0.33 -14.50 28.14
C ARG A 309 0.37 -13.05 28.67
N LYS A 310 0.26 -12.86 29.99
CA LYS A 310 0.27 -11.51 30.59
C LYS A 310 1.64 -10.84 30.44
N GLY A 311 2.72 -11.59 30.68
CA GLY A 311 4.10 -11.12 30.47
C GLY A 311 4.34 -10.75 29.01
N LEU A 312 3.89 -11.59 28.08
CA LEU A 312 4.02 -11.31 26.65
C LEU A 312 3.27 -10.03 26.21
N ILE A 313 2.02 -9.85 26.66
CA ILE A 313 1.24 -8.64 26.34
C ILE A 313 1.96 -7.39 26.87
N ALA A 314 2.48 -7.44 28.09
CA ALA A 314 3.21 -6.33 28.68
C ALA A 314 4.49 -6.00 27.89
N ALA A 315 5.29 -7.02 27.53
CA ALA A 315 6.49 -6.85 26.74
C ALA A 315 6.19 -6.31 25.33
N PHE A 316 5.13 -6.79 24.69
CA PHE A 316 4.72 -6.31 23.37
C PHE A 316 4.27 -4.85 23.41
N CYS A 317 3.46 -4.44 24.40
CA CYS A 317 3.07 -3.03 24.55
C CYS A 317 4.26 -2.13 24.87
N LEU A 318 5.23 -2.60 25.66
CA LEU A 318 6.47 -1.86 25.89
C LEU A 318 7.28 -1.70 24.58
N GLY A 319 7.36 -2.74 23.77
CA GLY A 319 8.00 -2.68 22.45
C GLY A 319 7.29 -1.71 21.50
N GLN A 320 5.95 -1.65 21.52
CA GLN A 320 5.19 -0.66 20.76
C GLN A 320 5.50 0.77 21.22
N GLN A 321 5.62 1.01 22.53
CA GLN A 321 6.01 2.32 23.06
C GLN A 321 7.45 2.69 22.65
N ARG A 322 8.38 1.73 22.65
CA ARG A 322 9.75 1.94 22.17
C ARG A 322 9.76 2.29 20.68
N LEU A 323 8.96 1.61 19.86
CA LEU A 323 8.80 1.92 18.45
C LEU A 323 8.24 3.33 18.24
N LEU A 324 7.20 3.71 18.99
CA LEU A 324 6.62 5.06 18.96
C LEU A 324 7.68 6.11 19.27
N ASN A 325 8.46 5.92 20.34
CA ASN A 325 9.53 6.85 20.72
C ASN A 325 10.62 6.97 19.64
N VAL A 326 10.99 5.86 18.98
CA VAL A 326 11.96 5.88 17.88
C VAL A 326 11.42 6.67 16.69
N VAL A 327 10.19 6.40 16.25
CA VAL A 327 9.57 7.07 15.10
C VAL A 327 9.44 8.58 15.34
N VAL A 328 8.98 8.96 16.53
CA VAL A 328 8.85 10.36 16.94
C VAL A 328 10.22 11.03 17.06
N GLY A 329 11.23 10.31 17.57
CA GLY A 329 12.61 10.79 17.62
C GLY A 329 13.21 11.02 16.23
N ILE A 330 12.92 10.14 15.26
CA ILE A 330 13.31 10.33 13.86
C ILE A 330 12.65 11.59 13.29
N MET A 331 11.34 11.77 13.48
CA MET A 331 10.63 12.97 13.03
C MET A 331 11.25 14.25 13.62
N LEU A 332 11.50 14.26 14.94
CA LEU A 332 12.13 15.39 15.61
C LEU A 332 13.54 15.69 15.07
N ALA A 333 14.39 14.68 14.95
CA ALA A 333 15.76 14.86 14.46
C ALA A 333 15.80 15.37 13.02
N CYS A 334 15.03 14.76 12.11
CA CYS A 334 14.97 15.18 10.71
C CYS A 334 14.34 16.57 10.55
N SER A 335 13.29 16.90 11.29
CA SER A 335 12.65 18.22 11.22
C SER A 335 13.57 19.34 11.72
N LEU A 336 14.30 19.12 12.81
CA LEU A 336 15.31 20.07 13.30
C LEU A 336 16.46 20.25 12.31
N LEU A 337 17.02 19.17 11.77
CA LEU A 337 18.14 19.23 10.83
C LEU A 337 17.75 19.91 9.52
N LEU A 338 16.62 19.55 8.93
CA LEU A 338 16.15 20.14 7.67
C LEU A 338 15.65 21.58 7.86
N GLY A 339 15.00 21.88 9.00
CA GLY A 339 14.63 23.24 9.36
C GLY A 339 15.85 24.15 9.54
N TRP A 340 16.92 23.63 10.15
CA TRP A 340 18.19 24.33 10.29
C TRP A 340 18.88 24.54 8.93
N LEU A 341 18.92 23.51 8.07
CA LEU A 341 19.51 23.59 6.73
C LEU A 341 18.85 24.67 5.86
N ASN A 342 17.53 24.81 5.95
CA ASN A 342 16.78 25.81 5.17
C ASN A 342 16.84 27.22 5.79
N GLY A 343 17.45 27.39 6.96
CA GLY A 343 17.55 28.69 7.64
C GLY A 343 16.24 29.21 8.25
N ASP A 344 15.16 28.41 8.22
CA ASP A 344 13.80 28.84 8.54
C ASP A 344 13.16 27.91 9.58
N LEU A 345 13.85 27.79 10.73
CA LEU A 345 13.47 26.85 11.77
C LEU A 345 12.26 27.36 12.57
N ASN A 346 11.07 26.93 12.16
CA ASN A 346 9.82 27.21 12.87
C ASN A 346 9.53 26.13 13.93
N MET A 347 9.70 26.48 15.21
CA MET A 347 9.45 25.57 16.34
C MET A 347 7.99 25.11 16.44
N GLN A 348 7.03 25.92 16.00
CA GLN A 348 5.62 25.50 15.99
C GLN A 348 5.37 24.41 14.96
N LEU A 349 6.01 24.49 13.80
CA LEU A 349 5.94 23.46 12.77
C LEU A 349 6.59 22.17 13.25
N VAL A 350 7.78 22.24 13.87
CA VAL A 350 8.44 21.08 14.46
C VAL A 350 7.54 20.43 15.52
N GLY A 351 6.99 21.24 16.43
CA GLY A 351 6.05 20.76 17.44
C GLY A 351 4.83 20.06 16.83
N HIS A 352 4.20 20.69 15.83
CA HIS A 352 3.04 20.14 15.14
C HIS A 352 3.36 18.79 14.49
N LEU A 353 4.44 18.69 13.70
CA LEU A 353 4.83 17.46 13.02
C LEU A 353 5.14 16.31 14.00
N VAL A 354 5.81 16.62 15.11
CA VAL A 354 6.18 15.63 16.14
C VAL A 354 4.94 15.14 16.87
N LEU A 355 4.07 16.05 17.32
CA LEU A 355 2.83 15.71 18.02
C LEU A 355 1.84 15.00 17.09
N SER A 356 1.75 15.43 15.83
CA SER A 356 0.86 14.84 14.84
C SER A 356 1.24 13.39 14.52
N THR A 357 2.54 13.16 14.30
CA THR A 357 3.10 11.84 14.06
C THR A 357 2.89 10.95 15.28
N TYR A 358 3.07 11.50 16.50
CA TYR A 358 2.86 10.76 17.73
C TYR A 358 1.43 10.24 17.85
N TRP A 359 0.42 11.11 17.76
CA TRP A 359 -0.97 10.65 17.95
C TRP A 359 -1.40 9.67 16.86
N ALA A 360 -0.98 9.90 15.61
CA ALA A 360 -1.32 9.03 14.50
C ALA A 360 -0.71 7.63 14.70
N CYS A 361 0.59 7.55 15.01
CA CYS A 361 1.25 6.29 15.34
C CYS A 361 0.62 5.59 16.55
N ALA A 362 0.28 6.34 17.61
CA ALA A 362 -0.36 5.79 18.81
C ALA A 362 -1.75 5.21 18.51
N LEU A 363 -2.58 5.92 17.74
CA LEU A 363 -3.88 5.42 17.29
C LEU A 363 -3.74 4.18 16.41
N THR A 364 -2.80 4.18 15.46
CA THR A 364 -2.57 3.03 14.57
C THR A 364 -2.11 1.80 15.36
N LEU A 365 -1.20 1.94 16.32
CA LEU A 365 -0.76 0.84 17.19
C LEU A 365 -1.89 0.37 18.13
N GLY A 366 -2.65 1.31 18.70
CA GLY A 366 -3.75 1.01 19.62
C GLY A 366 -4.91 0.28 18.93
N PHE A 367 -5.42 0.80 17.80
CA PHE A 367 -6.42 0.10 17.00
C PHE A 367 -5.87 -1.20 16.40
N GLY A 368 -4.59 -1.21 16.03
CA GLY A 368 -3.87 -2.41 15.60
C GLY A 368 -3.95 -3.55 16.63
N CYS A 369 -3.85 -3.25 17.93
CA CYS A 369 -4.06 -4.23 19.00
C CYS A 369 -5.46 -4.88 19.00
N MET A 370 -6.47 -4.18 18.50
CA MET A 370 -7.87 -4.66 18.43
C MET A 370 -8.15 -5.47 17.14
N CYS A 371 -7.28 -5.38 16.13
CA CYS A 371 -7.49 -6.02 14.84
C CYS A 371 -7.27 -7.54 14.90
N ARG A 372 -8.24 -8.33 14.42
CA ARG A 372 -8.14 -9.79 14.30
C ARG A 372 -8.19 -10.30 12.86
N ARG A 373 -8.72 -9.47 11.96
CA ARG A 373 -8.84 -9.75 10.54
C ARG A 373 -8.09 -8.69 9.78
N VAL A 374 -7.59 -9.05 8.61
CA VAL A 374 -6.82 -8.11 7.77
C VAL A 374 -7.67 -6.91 7.37
N LEU A 375 -8.97 -7.10 7.12
CA LEU A 375 -9.92 -6.00 6.87
C LEU A 375 -9.94 -4.95 8.00
N HIS A 376 -9.77 -5.36 9.27
CA HIS A 376 -9.73 -4.40 10.37
C HIS A 376 -8.45 -3.54 10.30
N ILE A 377 -7.34 -4.11 9.83
CA ILE A 377 -6.08 -3.37 9.64
C ILE A 377 -6.16 -2.46 8.43
N THR A 378 -6.81 -2.90 7.35
CA THR A 378 -7.12 -2.01 6.23
C THR A 378 -7.94 -0.82 6.71
N LEU A 379 -8.89 -1.01 7.64
CA LEU A 379 -9.62 0.10 8.25
C LEU A 379 -8.71 1.02 9.08
N THR A 380 -7.68 0.50 9.77
CA THR A 380 -6.72 1.37 10.48
C THR A 380 -5.88 2.23 9.53
N MET A 381 -5.80 1.92 8.24
CA MET A 381 -5.20 2.81 7.24
C MET A 381 -5.99 4.10 7.02
N MET A 382 -7.26 4.16 7.44
CA MET A 382 -7.99 5.44 7.46
C MET A 382 -7.34 6.44 8.42
N VAL A 383 -6.66 5.98 9.47
CA VAL A 383 -5.87 6.85 10.36
C VAL A 383 -4.68 7.45 9.59
N VAL A 384 -4.01 6.66 8.75
CA VAL A 384 -2.92 7.13 7.89
C VAL A 384 -3.43 8.21 6.93
N ALA A 385 -4.55 7.94 6.25
CA ALA A 385 -5.18 8.91 5.34
C ALA A 385 -5.62 10.19 6.07
N GLY A 386 -6.26 10.05 7.23
CA GLY A 386 -6.69 11.19 8.06
C GLY A 386 -5.50 12.03 8.54
N HIS A 387 -4.42 11.39 8.98
CA HIS A 387 -3.17 12.06 9.34
C HIS A 387 -2.52 12.76 8.13
N SER A 388 -2.57 12.16 6.93
CA SER A 388 -2.09 12.79 5.70
C SER A 388 -2.83 14.06 5.38
N LEU A 389 -4.17 14.03 5.47
CA LEU A 389 -5.00 15.23 5.30
C LEU A 389 -4.69 16.26 6.39
N TRP A 390 -4.55 15.83 7.65
CA TRP A 390 -4.24 16.71 8.77
C TRP A 390 -2.94 17.50 8.57
N VAL A 391 -1.84 16.80 8.26
CA VAL A 391 -0.53 17.43 8.01
C VAL A 391 -0.54 18.25 6.72
N SER A 392 -1.23 17.81 5.67
CA SER A 392 -1.31 18.56 4.41
C SER A 392 -2.06 19.88 4.56
N ILE A 393 -3.20 19.88 5.26
CA ILE A 393 -4.00 21.09 5.50
C ILE A 393 -3.23 22.05 6.42
N SER A 394 -2.55 21.56 7.45
CA SER A 394 -1.77 22.42 8.35
C SER A 394 -0.58 23.07 7.65
N LEU A 395 0.13 22.34 6.78
CA LEU A 395 1.22 22.88 5.96
C LEU A 395 0.70 23.92 4.96
N THR A 396 -0.47 23.71 4.38
CA THR A 396 -1.11 24.69 3.48
C THR A 396 -1.49 25.94 4.25
N SER A 397 -2.09 25.80 5.43
CA SER A 397 -2.44 26.92 6.31
C SER A 397 -1.22 27.74 6.73
N LEU A 398 -0.07 27.11 6.96
CA LEU A 398 1.17 27.82 7.28
C LEU A 398 1.70 28.60 6.07
N ARG A 399 1.62 28.00 4.87
CA ARG A 399 2.01 28.67 3.62
C ARG A 399 1.19 29.93 3.34
N ASP A 400 -0.09 29.90 3.68
CA ASP A 400 -1.01 31.03 3.50
C ASP A 400 -0.88 32.11 4.61
N GLY A 401 0.16 32.03 5.46
CA GLY A 401 0.44 33.00 6.52
C GLY A 401 -0.35 32.77 7.82
N GLY A 402 -1.02 31.63 7.97
CA GLY A 402 -1.75 31.26 9.18
C GLY A 402 -0.84 30.80 10.33
N ASN A 403 -1.37 30.83 11.56
CA ASN A 403 -0.66 30.38 12.77
C ASN A 403 -1.00 28.91 13.09
N LEU A 404 -0.01 28.14 13.57
CA LEU A 404 -0.16 26.72 13.90
C LEU A 404 -0.64 26.45 15.34
N THR A 405 -0.89 27.48 16.15
CA THR A 405 -1.33 27.34 17.55
C THR A 405 -2.59 26.50 17.73
N ASN A 406 -3.62 26.71 16.89
CA ASN A 406 -4.86 25.93 16.96
C ASN A 406 -4.62 24.46 16.61
N TRP A 407 -3.74 24.19 15.64
CA TRP A 407 -3.37 22.84 15.24
C TRP A 407 -2.66 22.09 16.37
N LEU A 408 -1.72 22.75 17.05
CA LEU A 408 -1.03 22.21 18.22
C LEU A 408 -1.99 21.82 19.35
N LEU A 409 -3.01 22.66 19.62
CA LEU A 409 -4.00 22.37 20.66
C LEU A 409 -4.82 21.12 20.31
N TRP A 410 -5.23 20.99 19.04
CA TRP A 410 -5.89 19.77 18.57
C TRP A 410 -4.98 18.54 18.62
N ASP A 411 -3.68 18.68 18.30
CA ASP A 411 -2.74 17.57 18.42
C ASP A 411 -2.61 17.09 19.87
N LEU A 412 -2.61 18.00 20.86
CA LEU A 412 -2.59 17.62 22.28
C LEU A 412 -3.83 16.81 22.67
N LEU A 413 -5.02 17.20 22.20
CA LEU A 413 -6.24 16.42 22.42
C LEU A 413 -6.17 15.04 21.76
N LEU A 414 -5.66 14.98 20.52
CA LEU A 414 -5.50 13.73 19.79
C LEU A 414 -4.43 12.81 20.42
N ILE A 415 -3.41 13.36 21.07
CA ILE A 415 -2.43 12.58 21.85
C ILE A 415 -3.10 11.89 23.03
N LEU A 416 -3.95 12.61 23.77
CA LEU A 416 -4.70 12.01 24.89
C LEU A 416 -5.61 10.87 24.40
N LEU A 417 -6.29 11.08 23.27
CA LEU A 417 -7.08 10.05 22.61
C LEU A 417 -6.20 8.86 22.18
N GLY A 418 -5.07 9.11 21.52
CA GLY A 418 -4.11 8.10 21.09
C GLY A 418 -3.60 7.23 22.23
N GLN A 419 -3.25 7.85 23.35
CA GLN A 419 -2.84 7.15 24.56
C GLN A 419 -3.96 6.32 25.18
N ALA A 420 -5.17 6.87 25.28
CA ALA A 420 -6.33 6.14 25.76
C ALA A 420 -6.61 4.88 24.91
N VAL A 421 -6.53 5.00 23.58
CA VAL A 421 -6.70 3.89 22.65
C VAL A 421 -5.58 2.87 22.78
N LEU A 422 -4.33 3.29 23.00
CA LEU A 422 -3.20 2.38 23.20
C LEU A 422 -3.33 1.57 24.50
N ILE A 423 -3.72 2.23 25.60
CA ILE A 423 -4.02 1.59 26.89
C ILE A 423 -5.20 0.62 26.75
N TRP A 424 -6.24 1.00 26.01
CA TRP A 424 -7.38 0.13 25.75
C TRP A 424 -6.99 -1.08 24.89
N GLY A 425 -6.18 -0.86 23.86
CA GLY A 425 -5.64 -1.87 22.96
C GLY A 425 -4.89 -2.98 23.70
N LYS A 426 -4.13 -2.63 24.75
CA LYS A 426 -3.48 -3.61 25.65
C LYS A 426 -4.47 -4.61 26.25
N LYS A 427 -5.68 -4.15 26.62
CA LYS A 427 -6.72 -5.02 27.20
C LYS A 427 -7.37 -5.94 26.16
N THR A 428 -7.31 -5.62 24.87
CA THR A 428 -7.94 -6.40 23.80
C THR A 428 -7.00 -7.35 23.08
N LEU A 429 -5.69 -7.12 23.19
CA LEU A 429 -4.65 -7.88 22.50
C LEU A 429 -4.74 -9.39 22.80
N TRP A 430 -4.81 -10.18 21.72
CA TRP A 430 -4.92 -11.65 21.73
C TRP A 430 -6.08 -12.23 22.54
N LYS A 431 -7.15 -11.45 22.79
CA LYS A 431 -8.37 -11.99 23.42
C LYS A 431 -9.05 -13.01 22.49
N GLY A 432 -8.88 -14.29 22.81
CA GLY A 432 -9.56 -15.40 22.15
C GLY A 432 -8.75 -16.08 21.03
N ASP A 433 -7.54 -15.59 20.73
CA ASP A 433 -6.69 -16.13 19.64
C ASP A 433 -5.76 -17.26 20.10
N VAL A 434 -5.45 -17.35 21.40
CA VAL A 434 -4.40 -18.24 21.95
C VAL A 434 -4.98 -19.50 22.64
N MET A 435 -6.29 -19.56 22.90
CA MET A 435 -6.90 -20.57 23.80
C MET A 435 -8.13 -21.31 23.21
N ARG A 436 -8.27 -21.40 21.88
CA ARG A 436 -9.26 -22.30 21.25
C ARG A 436 -8.67 -23.63 20.77
N ALA A 437 -7.39 -23.86 21.03
CA ALA A 437 -6.67 -25.07 20.63
C ALA A 437 -6.12 -25.88 21.83
N CYS A 438 -6.76 -25.75 23.00
CA CYS A 438 -6.69 -26.73 24.08
C CYS A 438 -8.12 -27.07 24.48
#